data_AF-A0A2G9TKB2-F1
#
_entry.id   AF-A0A2G9TKB2-F1
#
_cell.length_a   1.000
_cell.length_b   1.000
_cell.length_c   1.000
_cell.angle_alpha   90.00
_cell.angle_beta   90.00
_cell.angle_gamma   90.00
#
_symmetry.space_group_name_H-M   'P 1'
#
loop_
_entity.id
_entity.type
_entity.pdbx_description
1 polymer ?
#
loop_
_entity_poly.entity_id
_entity_poly.type
_entity_poly.pdbx_seq_one_letter_code
_entity_poly.pdbx_strand_id
1 'polypeptide(L)'
;MDRPRPKFYSAPMVRYSKYSSGVDLNCGCPKNDVRAKGFGSFLLNKPDLLADIVKQCRSRISDPDFTISLKVRVQYPLDRTVDLCRKESVGVPVVANGDITRLDQAIEIAEKTGVDGVMAANGLLYNPAMFAGYEFTPASCVRDF
;
A
#
# COMPACT_ATOMS: atom_id res chain seq x y z
N MET A 1 2.80 -30.69 12.70
CA MET A 1 2.75 -29.86 13.93
C MET A 1 2.29 -28.48 13.55
N ASP A 2 1.11 -28.09 14.03
CA ASP A 2 0.53 -26.78 13.77
C ASP A 2 1.31 -25.74 14.60
N ARG A 3 1.90 -24.72 13.98
CA ARG A 3 2.61 -23.67 14.75
C ARG A 3 1.55 -22.85 15.50
N PRO A 4 1.78 -22.49 16.77
CA PRO A 4 0.84 -21.64 17.50
C PRO A 4 0.60 -20.35 16.70
N ARG A 5 -0.67 -20.10 16.36
CA ARG A 5 -1.07 -18.88 15.65
C ARG A 5 -0.75 -17.69 16.56
N PRO A 6 0.02 -16.69 16.08
CA PRO A 6 0.31 -15.52 16.89
C PRO A 6 -1.01 -14.82 17.22
N LYS A 7 -1.23 -14.50 18.50
CA LYS A 7 -2.34 -13.63 18.91
C LYS A 7 -2.00 -12.20 18.50
N PHE A 8 -2.27 -11.85 17.25
CA PHE A 8 -2.00 -10.51 16.72
C PHE A 8 -2.95 -9.45 17.28
N TYR A 9 -4.19 -9.83 17.61
CA TYR A 9 -5.17 -8.94 18.23
C TYR A 9 -5.99 -9.69 19.29
N SER A 10 -6.26 -9.04 20.42
CA SER A 10 -7.12 -9.57 21.49
C SER A 10 -8.62 -9.37 21.21
N ALA A 11 -8.98 -8.55 20.22
CA ALA A 11 -10.35 -8.21 19.84
C ALA A 11 -10.52 -8.10 18.31
N PRO A 12 -11.76 -8.22 17.77
CA PRO A 12 -12.01 -8.07 16.33
C PRO A 12 -11.68 -6.68 15.78
N MET A 13 -10.90 -6.63 14.69
CA MET A 13 -10.52 -5.37 14.02
C MET A 13 -11.71 -4.56 13.50
N VAL A 14 -12.89 -5.14 13.31
CA VAL A 14 -14.11 -4.39 12.96
C VAL A 14 -14.43 -3.28 13.98
N ARG A 15 -14.03 -3.42 15.25
CA ARG A 15 -14.20 -2.37 16.26
C ARG A 15 -13.35 -1.13 15.98
N TYR A 16 -12.26 -1.27 15.22
CA TYR A 16 -11.39 -0.16 14.84
C TYR A 16 -12.09 0.83 13.89
N SER A 17 -13.13 0.40 13.17
CA SER A 17 -13.95 1.29 12.31
C SER A 17 -14.57 2.48 13.06
N LYS A 18 -14.70 2.39 14.38
CA LYS A 18 -15.17 3.52 15.21
C LYS A 18 -14.14 4.65 15.35
N TYR A 19 -12.88 4.40 15.01
CA TYR A 19 -11.76 5.32 15.24
C TYR A 19 -11.04 5.73 13.96
N SER A 20 -11.34 5.08 12.83
CA SER A 20 -10.72 5.37 11.53
C SER A 20 -11.73 5.11 10.43
N SER A 21 -11.63 5.88 9.35
CA SER A 21 -12.38 5.67 8.12
C SER A 21 -11.79 4.55 7.25
N GLY A 22 -10.66 3.96 7.63
CA GLY A 22 -10.08 2.88 6.84
C GLY A 22 -8.80 2.25 7.39
N VAL A 23 -8.29 1.28 6.64
CA VAL A 23 -7.00 0.60 6.86
C VAL A 23 -6.31 0.27 5.55
N ASP A 24 -4.99 0.34 5.57
CA ASP A 24 -4.14 -0.11 4.48
C ASP A 24 -3.53 -1.47 4.78
N LEU A 25 -3.67 -2.41 3.85
CA LEU A 25 -2.96 -3.68 3.89
C LEU A 25 -1.55 -3.47 3.31
N ASN A 26 -0.55 -3.47 4.19
CA ASN A 26 0.85 -3.29 3.77
C ASN A 26 1.46 -4.59 3.23
N CYS A 27 1.36 -4.77 1.91
CA CYS A 27 1.89 -5.94 1.20
C CYS A 27 3.22 -5.65 0.50
N GLY A 28 3.83 -4.49 0.76
CA GLY A 28 5.11 -4.07 0.13
C GLY A 28 6.35 -4.16 1.04
N CYS A 29 6.20 -4.56 2.30
CA CYS A 29 7.30 -4.57 3.27
C CYS A 29 8.40 -5.59 2.90
N PRO A 30 9.67 -5.16 2.70
CA PRO A 30 10.75 -6.06 2.30
C PRO A 30 11.46 -6.75 3.47
N LYS A 31 11.10 -6.44 4.73
CA LYS A 31 11.79 -6.96 5.92
C LYS A 31 11.79 -8.49 5.94
N ASN A 32 12.96 -9.09 6.08
CA ASN A 32 13.14 -10.54 5.99
C ASN A 32 12.27 -11.31 6.98
N ASP A 33 12.15 -10.87 8.22
CA ASP A 33 11.30 -11.53 9.24
C ASP A 33 9.81 -11.54 8.88
N VAL A 34 9.36 -10.53 8.13
CA VAL A 34 7.97 -10.43 7.66
C VAL A 34 7.76 -11.36 6.48
N ARG A 35 8.70 -11.37 5.52
CA ARG A 35 8.68 -12.25 4.34
C ARG A 35 8.81 -13.73 4.72
N ALA A 36 9.63 -14.06 5.70
CA ALA A 36 9.82 -15.44 6.20
C ALA A 36 8.54 -16.03 6.81
N LYS A 37 7.59 -15.17 7.21
CA LYS A 37 6.26 -15.56 7.70
C LYS A 37 5.21 -15.63 6.58
N GLY A 38 5.58 -15.36 5.33
CA GLY A 38 4.68 -15.31 4.18
C GLY A 38 3.94 -13.98 4.00
N PHE A 39 4.38 -12.90 4.65
CA PHE A 39 3.74 -11.57 4.59
C PHE A 39 4.63 -10.52 3.89
N GLY A 40 4.15 -9.28 3.82
CA GLY A 40 4.86 -8.19 3.16
C GLY A 40 5.04 -8.48 1.68
N SER A 41 6.21 -8.14 1.12
CA SER A 41 6.47 -8.29 -0.31
C SER A 41 6.46 -9.73 -0.83
N PHE A 42 6.42 -10.73 0.06
CA PHE A 42 6.19 -12.13 -0.35
C PHE A 42 4.83 -12.31 -1.01
N LEU A 43 3.78 -11.62 -0.53
CA LEU A 43 2.41 -11.73 -1.03
C LEU A 43 2.28 -11.26 -2.49
N LEU A 44 3.18 -10.40 -2.97
CA LEU A 44 3.20 -9.93 -4.36
C LEU A 44 3.46 -11.08 -5.35
N ASN A 45 4.02 -12.21 -4.90
CA ASN A 45 4.20 -13.42 -5.72
C ASN A 45 3.01 -14.40 -5.61
N LYS A 46 1.95 -14.03 -4.89
CA LYS A 46 0.79 -14.86 -4.56
C LYS A 46 -0.50 -14.06 -4.75
N PRO A 47 -0.80 -13.59 -5.98
CA PRO A 47 -1.93 -12.71 -6.25
C PRO A 47 -3.27 -13.29 -5.79
N ASP A 48 -3.52 -14.58 -6.01
CA ASP A 48 -4.77 -15.23 -5.59
C ASP A 48 -4.95 -15.23 -4.06
N LEU A 49 -3.87 -15.47 -3.32
CA LEU A 49 -3.88 -15.40 -1.86
C LEU A 49 -4.12 -13.96 -1.39
N LEU A 50 -3.51 -12.99 -2.06
CA LEU A 50 -3.68 -11.58 -1.74
C LEU A 50 -5.14 -11.13 -1.97
N ALA A 51 -5.74 -11.54 -3.09
CA ALA A 51 -7.14 -11.29 -3.39
C ALA A 51 -8.09 -11.92 -2.36
N ASP A 52 -7.83 -13.17 -1.94
CA ASP A 52 -8.63 -13.80 -0.88
C ASP A 52 -8.49 -13.06 0.45
N ILE A 53 -7.28 -12.65 0.86
CA ILE A 53 -7.08 -11.83 2.08
C ILE A 53 -7.90 -10.55 2.03
N VAL A 54 -7.85 -9.81 0.92
CA VAL A 54 -8.62 -8.56 0.74
C VAL A 54 -10.12 -8.83 0.83
N LYS A 55 -10.61 -9.86 0.14
CA LYS A 55 -12.02 -10.27 0.16
C LYS A 55 -12.48 -10.63 1.58
N GLN A 56 -11.67 -11.40 2.31
CA GLN A 56 -11.96 -11.72 3.70
C GLN A 56 -12.00 -10.47 4.56
N CYS A 57 -11.04 -9.53 4.43
CA CYS A 57 -11.07 -8.27 5.18
C CYS A 57 -12.34 -7.45 4.89
N ARG A 58 -12.70 -7.23 3.62
CA ARG A 58 -13.88 -6.46 3.22
C ARG A 58 -15.19 -7.07 3.69
N SER A 59 -15.32 -8.40 3.63
CA SER A 59 -16.54 -9.10 4.05
C SER A 59 -16.85 -9.01 5.56
N ARG A 60 -15.87 -8.59 6.38
CA ARG A 60 -16.04 -8.45 7.84
C ARG A 60 -16.42 -7.03 8.28
N ILE A 61 -16.46 -6.10 7.34
CA ILE A 61 -16.79 -4.70 7.60
C ILE A 61 -18.11 -4.40 6.92
N SER A 62 -19.13 -4.13 7.72
CA SER A 62 -20.49 -3.81 7.24
C SER A 62 -20.64 -2.35 6.80
N ASP A 63 -19.77 -1.47 7.29
CA ASP A 63 -19.75 -0.06 6.92
C ASP A 63 -19.21 0.10 5.48
N PRO A 64 -20.04 0.50 4.51
CA PRO A 64 -19.62 0.63 3.12
C PRO A 64 -18.57 1.74 2.92
N ASP A 65 -18.56 2.77 3.79
CA ASP A 65 -17.67 3.92 3.66
C ASP A 65 -16.28 3.66 4.27
N PHE A 66 -16.16 2.61 5.08
CA PHE A 66 -14.87 2.21 5.63
C PHE A 66 -13.96 1.67 4.52
N THR A 67 -12.89 2.40 4.24
CA THR A 67 -11.94 2.08 3.18
C THR A 67 -10.98 0.97 3.60
N ILE A 68 -10.84 -0.03 2.75
CA ILE A 68 -9.69 -0.93 2.78
C ILE A 68 -8.90 -0.58 1.53
N SER A 69 -7.60 -0.35 1.67
CA SER A 69 -6.72 -0.18 0.51
C SER A 69 -5.57 -1.18 0.56
N LEU A 70 -4.95 -1.42 -0.59
CA LEU A 70 -3.77 -2.26 -0.71
C LEU A 70 -2.55 -1.40 -1.03
N LYS A 71 -1.55 -1.42 -0.14
CA LYS A 71 -0.25 -0.83 -0.43
C LYS A 71 0.71 -1.88 -0.98
N VAL A 72 1.11 -1.74 -2.25
CA VAL A 72 2.09 -2.62 -2.90
C VAL A 72 3.46 -1.95 -3.02
N ARG A 73 4.49 -2.78 -3.22
CA ARG A 73 5.81 -2.30 -3.62
C ARG A 73 5.92 -2.41 -5.14
N VAL A 74 6.37 -1.34 -5.80
CA VAL A 74 6.69 -1.38 -7.24
C VAL A 74 7.79 -2.43 -7.46
N GLN A 75 7.52 -3.34 -8.39
CA GLN A 75 8.43 -4.40 -8.81
C GLN A 75 9.03 -4.07 -10.17
N TYR A 76 10.32 -4.41 -10.34
CA TYR A 76 11.01 -4.32 -11.62
C TYR A 76 11.41 -5.74 -12.10
N PRO A 77 11.20 -6.08 -13.38
CA PRO A 77 10.62 -5.27 -14.45
C PRO A 77 9.17 -4.86 -14.15
N LEU A 78 8.77 -3.66 -14.60
CA LEU A 78 7.50 -3.01 -14.22
C LEU A 78 6.28 -3.88 -14.55
N ASP A 79 6.39 -4.71 -15.59
CA ASP A 79 5.38 -5.69 -16.00
C ASP A 79 4.92 -6.60 -14.87
N ARG A 80 5.76 -6.87 -13.86
CA ARG A 80 5.34 -7.65 -12.67
C ARG A 80 4.30 -6.90 -11.84
N THR A 81 4.48 -5.59 -11.68
CA THR A 81 3.49 -4.73 -11.01
C THR A 81 2.22 -4.63 -11.85
N VAL A 82 2.36 -4.50 -13.17
CA VAL A 82 1.22 -4.48 -14.10
C VAL A 82 0.41 -5.77 -14.00
N ASP A 83 1.07 -6.92 -14.04
CA ASP A 83 0.42 -8.23 -13.89
C ASP A 83 -0.30 -8.37 -12.55
N LEU A 84 0.33 -7.92 -11.45
CA LEU A 84 -0.29 -7.96 -10.13
C LEU A 84 -1.57 -7.11 -10.08
N CYS A 85 -1.55 -5.92 -10.67
CA CYS A 85 -2.71 -5.02 -10.71
C CYS A 85 -3.80 -5.53 -11.68
N ARG A 86 -3.42 -6.21 -12.77
CA ARG A 86 -4.36 -6.75 -13.78
C ARG A 86 -4.99 -8.09 -13.41
N LYS A 87 -4.28 -8.97 -12.69
CA LYS A 87 -4.70 -10.36 -12.39
C LYS A 87 -5.80 -10.42 -11.32
N GLU A 88 -6.90 -9.77 -11.67
CA GLU A 88 -8.15 -9.63 -10.93
C GLU A 88 -8.11 -8.59 -9.82
N SER A 89 -8.69 -7.44 -10.17
CA SER A 89 -9.68 -6.75 -9.35
C SER A 89 -9.43 -6.91 -7.85
N VAL A 90 -8.30 -6.39 -7.38
CA VAL A 90 -8.18 -6.05 -5.97
C VAL A 90 -9.31 -5.04 -5.78
N GLY A 91 -10.46 -5.49 -5.27
CA GLY A 91 -11.72 -4.74 -5.26
C GLY A 91 -11.72 -3.57 -4.27
N VAL A 92 -10.54 -3.01 -4.09
CA VAL A 92 -10.09 -2.02 -3.13
C VAL A 92 -9.02 -1.19 -3.83
N PRO A 93 -8.90 0.11 -3.53
CA PRO A 93 -7.87 0.95 -4.12
C PRO A 93 -6.46 0.38 -3.89
N VAL A 94 -5.63 0.40 -4.92
CA VAL A 94 -4.22 -0.02 -4.87
C VAL A 94 -3.31 1.20 -4.91
N VAL A 95 -2.43 1.31 -3.92
CA VAL A 95 -1.43 2.35 -3.84
C VAL A 95 -0.03 1.76 -4.01
N ALA A 96 0.67 2.17 -5.07
CA ALA A 96 2.03 1.73 -5.35
C ALA A 96 3.06 2.57 -4.60
N ASN A 97 4.11 1.93 -4.07
CA ASN A 97 5.21 2.61 -3.39
C ASN A 97 6.55 2.01 -3.82
N GLY A 98 7.52 2.84 -4.23
CA GLY A 98 8.73 2.34 -4.88
C GLY A 98 9.88 3.33 -4.97
N ASP A 99 10.14 4.09 -3.91
CA ASP A 99 11.20 5.13 -3.89
C ASP A 99 11.07 6.15 -5.03
N ILE A 100 9.84 6.64 -5.19
CA ILE A 100 9.47 7.54 -6.27
C ILE A 100 9.87 8.95 -5.85
N THR A 101 10.76 9.55 -6.65
CA THR A 101 11.38 10.85 -6.34
C THR A 101 11.07 11.92 -7.37
N ARG A 102 10.46 11.53 -8.50
CA ARG A 102 10.13 12.42 -9.61
C ARG A 102 8.69 12.24 -10.06
N LEU A 103 8.10 13.33 -10.55
CA LEU A 103 6.72 13.34 -11.06
C LEU A 103 6.56 12.43 -12.29
N ASP A 104 7.50 12.46 -13.23
CA ASP A 104 7.46 11.62 -14.43
C ASP A 104 7.46 10.13 -14.10
N GLN A 105 8.25 9.70 -13.11
CA GLN A 105 8.25 8.33 -12.61
C GLN A 105 6.90 7.96 -11.98
N ALA A 106 6.29 8.87 -11.21
CA ALA A 106 4.96 8.64 -10.62
C ALA A 106 3.90 8.47 -11.71
N ILE A 107 3.92 9.34 -12.73
CA ILE A 107 3.02 9.28 -13.89
C ILE A 107 3.21 7.97 -14.65
N GLU A 108 4.46 7.60 -14.96
CA GLU A 108 4.76 6.35 -15.67
C GLU A 108 4.22 5.12 -14.93
N ILE A 109 4.41 5.07 -13.61
CA ILE A 109 3.91 3.97 -12.78
C ILE A 109 2.38 3.96 -12.81
N ALA A 110 1.73 5.10 -12.60
CA ALA A 110 0.28 5.20 -12.61
C ALA A 110 -0.31 4.74 -13.96
N GLU A 111 0.20 5.28 -15.06
CA GLU A 111 -0.30 4.99 -16.41
C GLU A 111 -0.09 3.52 -16.80
N LYS A 112 1.09 2.96 -16.53
CA LYS A 112 1.41 1.59 -16.94
C LYS A 112 0.71 0.54 -16.08
N THR A 113 0.61 0.78 -14.78
CA THR A 113 0.09 -0.22 -13.83
C THR A 113 -1.40 -0.09 -13.55
N GLY A 114 -2.00 1.09 -13.77
CA GLY A 114 -3.41 1.36 -13.49
C GLY A 114 -3.73 1.44 -12.00
N VAL A 115 -2.74 1.71 -11.14
CA VAL A 115 -2.94 1.87 -9.70
C VAL A 115 -3.72 3.15 -9.38
N ASP A 116 -4.54 3.09 -8.33
CA ASP A 116 -5.37 4.22 -7.88
C ASP A 116 -4.55 5.34 -7.21
N GLY A 117 -3.32 5.03 -6.79
CA GLY A 117 -2.44 6.01 -6.20
C GLY A 117 -0.97 5.61 -6.22
N VAL A 118 -0.13 6.64 -6.12
CA VAL A 118 1.31 6.50 -5.93
C VAL A 118 1.69 7.15 -4.61
N MET A 119 2.26 6.37 -3.71
CA MET A 119 2.78 6.87 -2.45
C MET A 119 4.26 7.24 -2.63
N ALA A 120 4.58 8.53 -2.52
CA ALA A 120 5.95 8.97 -2.37
C ALA A 120 6.35 8.87 -0.89
N ALA A 121 7.48 8.20 -0.63
CA ALA A 121 8.09 8.17 0.69
C ALA A 121 9.09 9.32 0.82
N ASN A 122 10.38 9.04 0.58
CA ASN A 122 11.46 10.01 0.78
C ASN A 122 11.26 11.31 0.00
N GLY A 123 10.80 11.25 -1.26
CA GLY A 123 10.62 12.43 -2.12
C GLY A 123 9.73 13.51 -1.50
N LEU A 124 8.48 13.16 -1.15
CA LEU A 124 7.54 14.11 -0.54
C LEU A 124 7.87 14.43 0.92
N LEU A 125 8.47 13.49 1.65
CA LEU A 125 8.92 13.76 3.02
C LEU A 125 10.10 14.74 3.07
N TYR A 126 10.95 14.74 2.04
CA TYR A 126 12.06 15.70 1.87
C TYR A 126 11.57 17.03 1.29
N ASN A 127 10.67 16.96 0.31
CA ASN A 127 10.11 18.12 -0.37
C ASN A 127 8.57 18.07 -0.47
N PRO A 128 7.84 18.50 0.58
CA PRO A 128 6.39 18.64 0.51
C PRO A 128 5.92 19.64 -0.54
N ALA A 129 6.74 20.64 -0.89
CA ALA A 129 6.41 21.68 -1.87
C ALA A 129 6.43 21.15 -3.33
N MET A 130 6.82 19.90 -3.54
CA MET A 130 6.74 19.24 -4.85
C MET A 130 5.31 19.26 -5.44
N PHE A 131 4.27 19.25 -4.60
CA PHE A 131 2.87 19.40 -5.06
C PHE A 131 2.57 20.74 -5.72
N ALA A 132 3.33 21.78 -5.40
CA ALA A 132 3.21 23.10 -6.02
C ALA A 132 4.26 23.33 -7.12
N GLY A 133 5.00 22.28 -7.52
CA GLY A 133 5.99 22.34 -8.60
C GLY A 133 7.36 22.85 -8.19
N TYR A 134 7.67 22.95 -6.89
CA TYR A 134 8.99 23.37 -6.43
C TYR A 134 9.98 22.20 -6.39
N GLU A 135 11.23 22.45 -6.80
CA GLU A 135 12.32 21.46 -6.73
C GLU A 135 12.84 21.23 -5.30
N PHE A 136 12.68 22.22 -4.42
CA PHE A 136 13.07 22.19 -3.01
C PHE A 136 11.96 22.76 -2.14
N THR A 137 11.95 22.41 -0.85
CA THR A 137 11.02 23.02 0.12
C THR A 137 11.43 24.47 0.38
N PRO A 138 10.61 25.48 0.01
CA PRO A 138 10.89 26.86 0.39
C PRO A 138 10.89 26.99 1.92
N ALA A 139 11.76 27.85 2.47
CA ALA A 139 11.83 28.09 3.91
C ALA A 139 10.48 28.56 4.51
N SER A 140 9.59 29.13 3.69
CA SER A 140 8.23 29.52 4.08
C SER A 140 7.26 28.35 4.27
N CYS A 141 7.57 27.15 3.75
CA CYS A 141 6.65 26.02 3.70
C CYS A 141 6.71 25.10 4.92
N VAL A 142 7.84 25.05 5.62
CA VAL A 142 7.99 24.32 6.88
C VAL A 142 8.33 25.37 7.92
N ARG A 143 7.38 25.66 8.82
CA ARG A 143 7.73 26.38 10.05
C ARG A 143 8.68 25.45 10.79
N ASP A 144 9.90 25.93 11.06
CA ASP A 144 10.85 25.23 11.92
C ASP A 144 10.11 24.74 13.16
N PHE A 145 10.15 23.43 13.40
CA PHE A 145 9.56 22.80 14.59
C PHE A 145 10.38 23.16 15.83
#